data_AF-A0A838VRB4-F1
#
_entry.id   AF-A0A838VRB4-F1
#
_cell.length_a   1.000
_cell.length_b   1.000
_cell.length_c   1.000
_cell.angle_alpha   90.00
_cell.angle_beta   90.00
_cell.angle_gamma   90.00
#
_symmetry.space_group_name_H-M   'P 1'
#
loop_
_entity.id
_entity.type
_entity.pdbx_description
1 polymer ?
#
loop_
_entity_poly.entity_id
_entity_poly.type
_entity_poly.pdbx_seq_one_letter_code
_entity_poly.pdbx_strand_id
1 'polypeptide(L)' 'MTNPFTPVIGQSQAIELLTQAVLHQRIAPAYLFAGPDGVGRSLTARCFVELLFSTVADVSLHQRLRQGNHPSLLWVQ' A
#
# COMPACT_ATOMS: atom_id res chain seq x y z
N MET A 1 -1.84 15.34 -3.88
CA MET A 1 -1.51 13.90 -3.79
C MET A 1 -1.67 13.50 -2.34
N THR A 2 -2.64 12.65 -2.01
CA THR A 2 -2.89 12.22 -0.64
C THR A 2 -1.87 11.14 -0.29
N ASN A 3 -1.18 11.26 0.86
CA ASN A 3 -0.25 10.21 1.30
C ASN A 3 -1.06 8.96 1.72
N PRO A 4 -0.93 7.81 1.03
CA PRO A 4 -1.72 6.62 1.36
C PRO A 4 -1.46 6.07 2.76
N PHE A 5 -0.30 6.39 3.34
CA PHE A 5 0.13 5.91 4.66
C PHE A 5 -0.36 6.77 5.83
N THR A 6 -1.12 7.84 5.60
CA THR A 6 -1.72 8.64 6.70
C THR A 6 -2.41 7.82 7.82
N PRO A 7 -3.14 6.71 7.54
CA PRO A 7 -3.75 5.92 8.62
C PRO A 7 -2.78 4.98 9.36
N VAL A 8 -1.53 4.84 8.91
CA VAL A 8 -0.54 3.95 9.54
C VAL A 8 0.26 4.74 10.59
N ILE A 9 0.09 4.38 11.86
CA ILE A 9 0.70 5.10 12.99
C ILE A 9 1.89 4.29 13.54
N GLY A 10 3.02 4.96 13.80
CA GLY A 10 4.17 4.37 14.50
C GLY A 10 5.08 3.47 13.67
N GLN A 11 4.80 3.27 12.37
CA GLN A 11 5.59 2.41 11.46
C GLN A 11 6.44 3.21 10.46
N SER A 12 7.09 4.29 10.92
CA SER A 12 7.81 5.24 10.04
C SER A 12 8.89 4.57 9.19
N GLN A 13 9.71 3.70 9.78
CA GLN A 13 10.77 2.99 9.06
C GLN A 13 10.22 2.10 7.94
N ALA A 14 9.14 1.35 8.21
CA ALA A 14 8.52 0.50 7.19
C ALA A 14 7.92 1.34 6.05
N ILE A 15 7.25 2.44 6.39
CA ILE A 15 6.69 3.39 5.40
C ILE A 15 7.80 3.96 4.52
N GLU A 16 8.92 4.36 5.11
CA GLU A 16 10.07 4.90 4.37
C GLU A 16 10.63 3.87 3.39
N LEU A 17 10.89 2.63 3.84
CA LEU A 17 11.40 1.57 2.97
C LEU A 17 10.48 1.29 1.77
N LEU A 18 9.17 1.20 2.01
CA LEU A 18 8.18 0.97 0.96
C LEU A 18 8.10 2.16 -0.02
N THR A 19 8.13 3.38 0.51
CA THR A 19 8.10 4.59 -0.31
C THR A 19 9.35 4.68 -1.20
N GLN A 20 10.54 4.43 -0.64
CA GLN A 20 11.79 4.41 -1.39
C GLN A 20 11.80 3.32 -2.47
N ALA A 21 11.24 2.14 -2.20
CA ALA A 21 11.13 1.07 -3.20
C ALA A 21 10.32 1.52 -4.43
N VAL A 22 9.23 2.25 -4.24
CA VAL A 22 8.42 2.79 -5.34
C VAL A 22 9.13 3.94 -6.05
N LEU A 23 9.68 4.90 -5.28
CA LEU A 23 10.40 6.06 -5.83
C LEU A 23 11.57 5.65 -6.73
N HIS A 24 12.31 4.62 -6.32
CA HIS A 24 13.46 4.10 -7.08
C HIS A 24 13.10 2.99 -8.07
N GLN A 25 11.81 2.65 -8.24
CA GLN A 25 11.35 1.54 -9.08
C GLN A 25 12.03 0.19 -8.77
N ARG A 26 12.37 -0.03 -7.49
CA ARG A 26 13.00 -1.26 -6.97
C ARG A 26 12.02 -2.03 -6.11
N ILE A 27 10.88 -2.39 -6.71
CA ILE A 27 9.81 -3.12 -6.03
C ILE A 27 10.17 -4.61 -6.02
N ALA A 28 10.27 -5.20 -4.84
CA ALA A 28 10.50 -6.63 -4.68
C ALA A 28 9.25 -7.42 -5.14
N PRO A 29 9.41 -8.66 -5.63
CA PRO A 29 8.29 -9.48 -6.07
C PRO A 29 7.34 -9.89 -4.93
N ALA A 30 7.80 -9.87 -3.67
CA ALA A 30 7.01 -10.24 -2.51
C ALA A 30 7.45 -9.46 -1.26
N TYR A 31 6.48 -9.19 -0.37
CA TYR A 31 6.68 -8.55 0.92
C TYR A 31 5.95 -9.36 2.01
N LEU A 32 6.61 -9.58 3.14
CA LEU A 32 6.01 -10.16 4.34
C LEU A 32 5.83 -9.06 5.39
N PHE A 33 4.59 -8.74 5.73
CA PHE A 33 4.26 -7.85 6.84
C PHE A 33 4.08 -8.68 8.12
N ALA A 34 5.04 -8.61 9.04
CA ALA A 34 5.07 -9.39 10.28
C ALA A 34 4.95 -8.52 11.53
N GLY A 35 4.45 -9.09 12.63
CA GLY A 35 4.23 -8.41 13.91
C GLY A 35 3.00 -8.92 14.64
N PRO A 36 2.75 -8.43 15.87
CA PRO A 36 1.62 -8.85 16.70
C PRO A 36 0.27 -8.46 16.07
N ASP A 37 -0.80 -9.08 16.55
CA ASP A 37 -2.16 -8.75 16.11
C ASP A 37 -2.50 -7.29 16.43
N GLY A 38 -3.18 -6.63 15.49
CA GLY A 38 -3.53 -5.21 15.61
C GLY A 38 -2.42 -4.22 15.26
N VAL A 39 -1.19 -4.65 14.97
CA VAL A 39 -0.06 -3.73 14.64
C VAL A 39 -0.23 -2.96 13.32
N GLY A 40 -1.21 -3.34 12.50
CA GLY A 40 -1.51 -2.68 11.23
C GLY A 40 -0.96 -3.36 9.98
N ARG A 41 -0.54 -4.64 10.04
CA ARG A 41 0.01 -5.41 8.89
C ARG A 41 -0.83 -5.27 7.61
N SER A 42 -2.11 -5.65 7.67
CA SER A 42 -3.01 -5.61 6.53
C SER A 42 -3.33 -4.18 6.07
N LEU A 43 -3.34 -3.22 7.00
CA LEU A 43 -3.56 -1.81 6.69
C LEU A 43 -2.37 -1.26 5.88
N THR A 44 -1.14 -1.49 6.35
CA THR A 44 0.08 -1.07 5.65
C THR A 44 0.17 -1.71 4.26
N ALA A 45 -0.19 -2.99 4.11
CA ALA A 45 -0.24 -3.65 2.80
C ALA A 45 -1.23 -2.96 1.84
N ARG A 46 -2.43 -2.57 2.31
CA ARG A 46 -3.41 -1.83 1.50
C ARG A 46 -2.91 -0.44 1.11
N CYS A 47 -2.31 0.30 2.05
CA CYS A 47 -1.71 1.60 1.76
C CYS A 47 -0.59 1.50 0.71
N PHE A 48 0.22 0.43 0.79
CA PHE A 48 1.27 0.18 -0.19
C PHE A 48 0.71 -0.11 -1.59
N VAL A 49 -0.37 -0.90 -1.68
CA VAL A 49 -1.11 -1.10 -2.94
C VAL A 49 -1.63 0.24 -3.48
N GLU A 50 -2.26 1.07 -2.65
CA GLU A 50 -2.70 2.41 -3.09
C GLU A 50 -1.53 3.24 -3.66
N LEU A 51 -0.36 3.21 -3.02
CA LEU A 51 0.84 3.89 -3.52
C LEU A 51 1.31 3.36 -4.88
N LEU A 52 1.35 2.03 -5.06
CA LEU A 52 1.79 1.40 -6.30
C LEU A 52 0.94 1.80 -7.51
N PHE A 53 -0.38 1.93 -7.31
CA PHE A 53 -1.33 2.30 -8.35
C PHE A 53 -1.52 3.82 -8.52
N SER A 54 -1.00 4.64 -7.60
CA SER A 54 -1.12 6.12 -7.63
C SER A 54 -0.40 6.80 -8.80
N THR A 55 0.37 6.04 -9.60
CA THR A 55 0.98 6.52 -10.85
C THR A 55 -0.07 6.83 -11.93
N VAL A 56 -1.28 6.29 -11.80
CA VAL A 56 -2.41 6.55 -12.68
C VAL A 56 -3.27 7.65 -12.03
N ALA A 57 -3.33 8.84 -12.65
CA ALA A 57 -4.00 10.04 -12.12
C ALA A 57 -5.54 9.96 -12.16
N ASP A 58 -6.12 8.83 -11.75
CA ASP A 58 -7.56 8.58 -11.78
C ASP A 58 -8.11 8.50 -10.35
N VAL A 59 -8.94 9.47 -9.98
CA VAL A 59 -9.60 9.51 -8.66
C VAL A 59 -10.52 8.29 -8.45
N SER A 60 -11.12 7.76 -9.53
CA SER A 60 -11.99 6.59 -9.47
C SER A 60 -11.21 5.31 -9.15
N LEU A 61 -9.92 5.25 -9.50
CA LEU A 61 -9.06 4.11 -9.23
C LEU A 61 -8.85 3.91 -7.73
N HIS A 62 -8.65 4.97 -6.94
CA HIS A 62 -8.51 4.85 -5.48
C HIS A 62 -9.75 4.20 -4.84
N GLN A 63 -10.94 4.58 -5.30
CA GLN A 63 -12.19 4.01 -4.81
C GLN A 63 -12.34 2.53 -5.21
N ARG A 64 -11.95 2.17 -6.43
CA ARG A 64 -11.97 0.79 -6.90
C ARG A 64 -10.97 -0.10 -6.15
N LEU A 65 -9.77 0.40 -5.85
CA LEU A 65 -8.78 -0.34 -5.07
C LEU A 65 -9.28 -0.63 -3.65
N ARG A 66 -9.89 0.35 -2.99
CA ARG A 66 -10.47 0.17 -1.65
C ARG A 66 -11.59 -0.87 -1.62
N GLN A 67 -12.38 -0.92 -2.69
CA GLN A 67 -13.44 -1.91 -2.88
C GLN A 67 -12.93 -3.27 -3.36
N GLY A 68 -11.64 -3.40 -3.68
CA GLY A 68 -11.08 -4.62 -4.28
C GLY A 68 -11.60 -4.90 -5.70
N ASN A 69 -12.11 -3.89 -6.40
CA ASN A 69 -12.76 -4.00 -7.70
C ASN A 69 -11.86 -3.53 -8.86
N HIS A 70 -10.55 -3.75 -8.72
CA HIS A 70 -9.57 -3.43 -9.76
C HIS A 70 -9.09 -4.75 -10.40
N PRO A 71 -9.13 -4.90 -11.74
CA PRO A 71 -8.85 -6.19 -12.40
C PRO A 71 -7.43 -6.71 -12.14
N SER A 72 -6.47 -5.80 -11.90
CA SER A 72 -5.08 -6.15 -11.59
C SER A 72 -4.79 -6.28 -10.09
N LEU A 73 -5.81 -6.24 -9.23
CA LEU A 73 -5.66 -6.40 -7.78
C LEU A 73 -6.52 -7.58 -7.32
N LEU A 74 -5.89 -8.57 -6.70
CA LEU A 74 -6.57 -9.67 -6.02
C LEU A 74 -6.30 -9.57 -4.52
N TRP A 75 -7.35 -9.44 -3.71
CA TRP A 75 -7.25 -9.49 -2.26
C TRP A 75 -7.78 -10.84 -1.76
N VAL A 76 -6.93 -11.62 -1.08
CA VAL A 76 -7.28 -12.90 -0.47
C VAL A 76 -7.15 -12.75 1.05
N GLN A 77 -8.13 -13.23 1.81
CA GLN A 77 -8.18 -13.10 3.26
C GLN A 77 -8.65 -14.39 3.92
#